data_AF-A0A3L7N6N6-F1
#
_entry.id   AF-A0A3L7N6N6-F1
#
_cell.length_a   1.000
_cell.length_b   1.000
_cell.length_c   1.000
_cell.angle_alpha   90.00
_cell.angle_beta   90.00
_cell.angle_gamma   90.00
#
_symmetry.space_group_name_H-M   'P 1'
#
loop_
_entity.id
_entity.type
_entity.pdbx_description
1 polymer ?
#
loop_
_entity_poly.entity_id
_entity_poly.type
_entity_poly.pdbx_seq_one_letter_code
_entity_poly.pdbx_strand_id
1 'polypeptide(L)'
;MLLAKRLSAEGFSVRSEIPTQAGRSCDLVAVRGSLVLHLHVKCMDADDDLTQPRSPRIPSAIRSLENVDRRLLIEVEWKNGLSSSALRTTADAMRNFLGRAAVGDECVVRSRSGEIRGRCRVRSPRDTGGVSLTSGITDDHRLAVDRVRRLLRKARDQFLAGGENIIVVFGPKSAKWIFSQALLGTPVERWDEYPRRGERVALGNADDGFWAGAGKSGCASGTLSRIAVWASLDSVRDDSVAWIRSGVTPVVRGACAELFRQVLPTNR
;
A
#
# COMPACT_ATOMS: atom_id res chain seq x y z
N MET A 1 13.20 16.59 10.67
CA MET A 1 14.20 16.63 11.76
C MET A 1 14.30 15.34 12.59
N LEU A 2 13.22 14.59 12.80
CA LEU A 2 13.19 13.38 13.65
C LEU A 2 14.18 12.28 13.18
N LEU A 3 14.22 11.99 11.88
CA LEU A 3 15.12 10.98 11.30
C LEU A 3 16.61 11.35 11.45
N ALA A 4 16.97 12.61 11.20
CA ALA A 4 18.35 13.07 11.35
C ALA A 4 18.84 12.93 12.80
N LYS A 5 18.00 13.30 13.78
CA LYS A 5 18.31 13.09 15.21
C LYS A 5 18.52 11.62 15.55
N ARG A 6 17.67 10.73 15.02
CA ARG A 6 17.81 9.28 15.21
C ARG A 6 19.11 8.76 14.62
N LEU A 7 19.44 9.15 13.39
CA LEU A 7 20.69 8.79 12.72
C LEU A 7 21.90 9.22 13.56
N SER A 8 21.92 10.47 14.04
CA SER A 8 23.01 10.94 14.91
C SER A 8 23.09 10.19 16.23
N ALA A 9 21.96 9.85 16.86
CA ALA A 9 21.95 9.05 18.08
C ALA A 9 22.50 7.62 17.89
N GLU A 10 22.36 7.06 16.69
CA GLU A 10 22.93 5.76 16.30
C GLU A 10 24.35 5.89 15.70
N GLY A 11 25.00 7.05 15.87
CA GLY A 11 26.41 7.27 15.51
C GLY A 11 26.66 7.61 14.04
N PHE A 12 25.64 8.01 13.28
CA PHE A 12 25.84 8.49 11.91
C PHE A 12 26.16 9.98 11.87
N SER A 13 27.13 10.35 11.03
CA SER A 13 27.26 11.72 10.53
C SER A 13 26.20 11.97 9.47
N VAL A 14 25.47 13.08 9.57
CA VAL A 14 24.32 13.38 8.68
C VAL A 14 24.59 14.66 7.90
N ARG A 15 24.37 14.60 6.58
CA ARG A 15 24.33 15.77 5.68
C ARG A 15 22.96 15.85 5.03
N SER A 16 22.46 17.04 4.78
CA SER A 16 21.17 17.28 4.13
C SER A 16 21.34 17.83 2.71
N GLU A 17 20.36 17.57 1.86
CA GLU A 17 20.21 18.20 0.53
C GLU A 17 21.44 18.03 -0.37
N ILE A 18 21.88 16.79 -0.55
CA ILE A 18 23.03 16.48 -1.41
C ILE A 18 22.59 16.42 -2.88
N PRO A 19 23.20 17.20 -3.79
CA PRO A 19 22.89 17.12 -5.21
C PRO A 19 23.10 15.71 -5.77
N THR A 20 22.20 15.30 -6.66
CA THR A 20 22.26 14.02 -7.37
C THR A 20 22.67 14.27 -8.82
N GLN A 21 23.16 13.23 -9.50
CA GLN A 21 23.56 13.31 -10.91
C GLN A 21 22.40 13.74 -11.84
N ALA A 22 21.15 13.59 -11.38
CA ALA A 22 19.95 13.96 -12.12
C ALA A 22 19.50 15.42 -11.90
N GLY A 23 20.32 16.26 -11.25
CA GLY A 23 19.95 17.65 -10.93
C GLY A 23 18.85 17.77 -9.87
N ARG A 24 18.63 16.70 -9.09
CA ARG A 24 17.75 16.68 -7.91
C ARG A 24 18.59 16.66 -6.64
N SER A 25 17.96 16.67 -5.46
CA SER A 25 18.65 16.48 -4.18
C SER A 25 18.21 15.18 -3.51
N CYS A 26 19.17 14.50 -2.88
CA CYS A 26 18.96 13.48 -1.88
C CYS A 26 18.69 14.18 -0.55
N ASP A 27 17.61 13.80 0.14
CA ASP A 27 17.14 14.54 1.32
C ASP A 27 18.17 14.45 2.47
N LEU A 28 18.70 13.25 2.75
CA LEU A 28 19.76 13.04 3.73
C LEU A 28 20.81 12.04 3.23
N VAL A 29 22.06 12.25 3.61
CA VAL A 29 23.14 11.27 3.51
C VAL A 29 23.67 10.98 4.90
N ALA A 30 23.60 9.71 5.30
CA ALA A 30 24.07 9.25 6.59
C ALA A 30 25.31 8.38 6.42
N VAL A 31 26.38 8.70 7.15
CA VAL A 31 27.68 8.04 7.06
C VAL A 31 28.10 7.49 8.41
N ARG A 32 28.49 6.22 8.47
CA ARG A 32 29.08 5.58 9.65
C ARG A 32 30.19 4.61 9.22
N GLY A 33 31.45 4.99 9.46
CA GLY A 33 32.59 4.26 8.90
C GLY A 33 32.55 4.28 7.37
N SER A 34 32.61 3.10 6.75
CA SER A 34 32.48 2.94 5.29
C SER A 34 31.02 2.84 4.80
N LEU A 35 30.04 2.77 5.71
CA LEU A 35 28.64 2.68 5.35
C LEU A 35 28.09 4.06 4.97
N VAL A 36 27.57 4.20 3.76
CA VAL A 36 26.90 5.41 3.26
C VAL A 36 25.48 5.07 2.86
N LEU A 37 24.51 5.67 3.55
CA LEU A 37 23.08 5.53 3.26
C LEU A 37 22.55 6.82 2.65
N HIS A 38 21.85 6.71 1.53
CA HIS A 38 21.20 7.84 0.85
C HIS A 38 19.70 7.76 1.12
N LEU A 39 19.19 8.61 2.01
CA LEU A 39 17.81 8.57 2.45
C LEU A 39 16.97 9.59 1.69
N HIS A 40 15.93 9.08 1.03
CA HIS A 40 14.93 9.86 0.31
C HIS A 40 13.67 9.92 1.16
N VAL A 41 13.47 11.06 1.81
CA VAL A 41 12.44 11.28 2.81
C VAL A 41 11.22 11.91 2.14
N LYS A 42 10.05 11.30 2.34
CA LYS A 42 8.76 11.82 1.89
C LYS A 42 7.80 11.84 3.06
N CYS A 43 6.82 12.72 3.01
CA CYS A 43 5.76 12.79 4.00
C CYS A 43 4.43 12.55 3.30
N MET A 44 3.57 11.76 3.92
CA MET A 44 2.13 11.81 3.69
C MET A 44 1.56 12.90 4.59
N ASP A 45 0.81 13.82 4.00
CA ASP A 45 0.19 14.90 4.75
C ASP A 45 -0.81 14.34 5.77
N ALA A 46 -0.82 14.91 6.99
CA ALA A 46 -1.72 14.49 8.06
C ALA A 46 -3.17 14.94 7.86
N ASP A 47 -3.39 15.98 7.03
CA ASP A 47 -4.70 16.56 6.71
C ASP A 47 -5.56 15.69 5.79
N ASP A 48 -4.98 14.63 5.24
CA ASP A 48 -5.73 13.69 4.44
C ASP A 48 -6.65 12.86 5.36
N ASP A 49 -7.97 12.98 5.16
CA ASP A 49 -9.08 12.22 5.76
C ASP A 49 -8.97 10.67 5.61
N LEU A 50 -7.81 10.21 5.11
CA LEU A 50 -7.33 8.84 5.01
C LEU A 50 -6.91 8.22 6.36
N THR A 51 -6.82 9.03 7.43
CA THR A 51 -6.22 8.64 8.71
C THR A 51 -7.13 7.80 9.61
N GLN A 52 -8.40 7.63 9.25
CA GLN A 52 -9.27 6.70 9.95
C GLN A 52 -9.55 5.47 9.08
N PRO A 53 -9.22 4.24 9.53
CA PRO A 53 -9.96 3.07 9.10
C PRO A 53 -11.36 3.15 9.76
N ARG A 54 -12.13 4.21 9.45
CA ARG A 54 -13.57 4.04 9.43
C ARG A 54 -13.76 3.18 8.21
N SER A 55 -13.97 1.87 8.40
CA SER A 55 -14.72 1.10 7.42
C SER A 55 -15.91 2.00 7.08
N PRO A 56 -15.92 2.62 5.88
CA PRO A 56 -16.78 3.77 5.67
C PRO A 56 -18.18 3.23 5.90
N ARG A 57 -18.95 3.91 6.76
CA ARG A 57 -20.22 3.37 7.26
C ARG A 57 -21.06 3.04 6.03
N ILE A 58 -21.17 1.74 5.73
CA ILE A 58 -21.79 1.29 4.48
C ILE A 58 -23.17 1.95 4.39
N PRO A 59 -23.43 2.77 3.36
CA PRO A 59 -24.69 3.48 3.23
C PRO A 59 -25.85 2.50 3.31
N SER A 60 -26.97 2.90 3.92
CA SER A 60 -28.14 2.02 4.10
C SER A 60 -28.62 1.39 2.78
N ALA A 61 -28.55 2.14 1.68
CA ALA A 61 -28.86 1.63 0.34
C ALA A 61 -27.94 0.47 -0.06
N ILE A 62 -26.63 0.54 0.22
CA ILE A 62 -25.69 -0.55 -0.06
C ILE A 62 -25.85 -1.69 0.95
N ARG A 63 -26.14 -1.40 2.23
CA ARG A 63 -26.50 -2.43 3.23
C ARG A 63 -27.70 -3.26 2.83
N SER A 64 -28.61 -2.71 2.03
CA SER A 64 -29.76 -3.46 1.51
C SER A 64 -29.38 -4.71 0.70
N LEU A 65 -28.12 -4.83 0.27
CA LEU A 65 -27.57 -6.03 -0.36
C LEU A 65 -27.48 -7.22 0.60
N GLU A 66 -27.40 -7.00 1.93
CA GLU A 66 -27.45 -8.05 2.95
C GLU A 66 -28.76 -8.87 2.88
N ASN A 67 -29.82 -8.29 2.30
CA ASN A 67 -31.13 -8.92 2.12
C ASN A 67 -31.21 -9.82 0.86
N VAL A 68 -30.14 -9.95 0.08
CA VAL A 68 -30.11 -10.89 -1.04
C VAL A 68 -30.02 -12.31 -0.48
N ASP A 69 -30.93 -13.19 -0.92
CA ASP A 69 -31.00 -14.59 -0.50
C ASP A 69 -29.91 -15.44 -1.18
N ARG A 70 -28.65 -15.10 -0.87
CA ARG A 70 -27.44 -15.79 -1.32
C ARG A 70 -26.43 -15.80 -0.19
N ARG A 71 -25.82 -16.95 0.06
CA ARG A 71 -24.81 -17.11 1.13
C ARG A 71 -23.44 -16.71 0.61
N LEU A 72 -23.18 -15.41 0.48
CA LEU A 72 -21.93 -14.88 -0.09
C LEU A 72 -21.28 -13.86 0.83
N LEU A 73 -19.96 -13.87 0.87
CA LEU A 73 -19.15 -12.76 1.36
C LEU A 73 -18.82 -11.89 0.14
N ILE A 74 -19.19 -10.61 0.19
CA ILE A 74 -18.97 -9.69 -0.91
C ILE A 74 -18.24 -8.44 -0.44
N GLU A 75 -17.34 -7.99 -1.30
CA GLU A 75 -16.65 -6.72 -1.14
C GLU A 75 -17.38 -5.65 -1.94
N VAL A 76 -17.71 -4.52 -1.30
CA VAL A 76 -18.47 -3.42 -1.91
C VAL A 76 -17.71 -2.09 -1.84
N GLU A 77 -17.59 -1.42 -2.97
CA GLU A 77 -17.04 -0.07 -3.10
C GLU A 77 -18.14 0.87 -3.60
N TRP A 78 -18.16 2.12 -3.14
CA TRP A 78 -19.04 3.16 -3.66
C TRP A 78 -18.30 4.49 -3.72
N LYS A 79 -18.69 5.32 -4.68
CA LYS A 79 -18.16 6.68 -4.80
C LYS A 79 -18.71 7.56 -3.66
N ASN A 80 -17.85 8.36 -3.05
CA ASN A 80 -18.25 9.33 -2.03
C ASN A 80 -19.08 10.49 -2.61
N GLY A 81 -19.97 11.04 -1.80
CA GLY A 81 -20.80 12.18 -2.20
C GLY A 81 -21.92 11.84 -3.20
N LEU A 82 -22.18 10.56 -3.47
CA LEU A 82 -23.34 10.16 -4.26
C LEU A 82 -24.65 10.58 -3.58
N SER A 83 -25.59 11.10 -4.35
CA SER A 83 -26.94 11.38 -3.87
C SER A 83 -27.65 10.08 -3.45
N SER A 84 -28.65 10.20 -2.57
CA SER A 84 -29.44 9.06 -2.11
C SER A 84 -30.08 8.27 -3.26
N SER A 85 -30.49 8.95 -4.35
CA SER A 85 -31.01 8.29 -5.55
C SER A 85 -29.93 7.52 -6.30
N ALA A 86 -28.74 8.11 -6.49
CA ALA A 86 -27.63 7.44 -7.16
C ALA A 86 -27.12 6.23 -6.37
N LEU A 87 -27.11 6.30 -5.03
CA LEU A 87 -26.78 5.17 -4.16
C LEU A 87 -27.79 4.02 -4.32
N ARG A 88 -29.10 4.30 -4.37
CA ARG A 88 -30.13 3.28 -4.60
C ARG A 88 -29.97 2.59 -5.95
N THR A 89 -29.86 3.36 -7.04
CA THR A 89 -29.65 2.77 -8.37
C THR A 89 -28.37 1.93 -8.44
N THR A 90 -27.32 2.34 -7.70
CA THR A 90 -26.07 1.58 -7.59
C THR A 90 -26.29 0.26 -6.86
N ALA A 91 -27.01 0.28 -5.74
CA ALA A 91 -27.37 -0.93 -4.99
C ALA A 91 -28.25 -1.88 -5.81
N ASP A 92 -29.24 -1.38 -6.55
CA ASP A 92 -30.12 -2.22 -7.37
C ASP A 92 -29.35 -2.95 -8.49
N ALA A 93 -28.39 -2.26 -9.13
CA ALA A 93 -27.52 -2.88 -10.12
C ALA A 93 -26.67 -4.01 -9.51
N MET A 94 -26.08 -3.77 -8.33
CA MET A 94 -25.31 -4.77 -7.59
C MET A 94 -26.18 -5.96 -7.16
N ARG A 95 -27.40 -5.70 -6.67
CA ARG A 95 -28.38 -6.72 -6.27
C ARG A 95 -28.69 -7.68 -7.43
N ASN A 96 -28.97 -7.13 -8.62
CA ASN A 96 -29.25 -7.91 -9.81
C ASN A 96 -28.06 -8.77 -10.24
N PHE A 97 -26.84 -8.24 -10.09
CA PHE A 97 -25.62 -9.01 -10.32
C PHE A 97 -25.48 -10.18 -9.34
N LEU A 98 -25.64 -9.94 -8.03
CA LEU A 98 -25.51 -10.96 -6.99
C LEU A 98 -26.47 -12.13 -7.15
N GLY A 99 -27.64 -11.91 -7.75
CA GLY A 99 -28.60 -12.97 -8.05
C GLY A 99 -28.02 -14.11 -8.89
N ARG A 100 -26.99 -13.84 -9.71
CA ARG A 100 -26.37 -14.81 -10.65
C ARG A 100 -24.86 -14.94 -10.53
N ALA A 101 -24.21 -14.13 -9.72
CA ALA A 101 -22.75 -14.10 -9.60
C ALA A 101 -22.18 -15.39 -8.97
N ALA A 102 -21.02 -15.81 -9.45
CA ALA A 102 -20.17 -16.84 -8.88
C ALA A 102 -19.01 -16.22 -8.07
N VAL A 103 -18.29 -17.06 -7.32
CA VAL A 103 -17.09 -16.64 -6.58
C VAL A 103 -16.04 -16.14 -7.57
N GLY A 104 -15.46 -14.97 -7.29
CA GLY A 104 -14.48 -14.31 -8.17
C GLY A 104 -15.09 -13.27 -9.10
N ASP A 105 -16.40 -13.33 -9.37
CA ASP A 105 -17.07 -12.36 -10.25
C ASP A 105 -17.07 -10.94 -9.67
N GLU A 106 -17.00 -9.96 -10.56
CA GLU A 106 -17.03 -8.53 -10.23
C GLU A 106 -18.09 -7.79 -11.07
N CYS A 107 -18.80 -6.87 -10.43
CA CYS A 107 -19.68 -5.90 -11.06
C CYS A 107 -19.14 -4.48 -10.83
N VAL A 108 -19.05 -3.70 -11.90
CA VAL A 108 -18.70 -2.28 -11.82
C VAL A 108 -19.85 -1.45 -12.37
N VAL A 109 -20.48 -0.67 -11.49
CA VAL A 109 -21.63 0.17 -11.83
C VAL A 109 -21.13 1.54 -12.27
N ARG A 110 -21.59 2.01 -13.45
CA ARG A 110 -21.23 3.32 -14.01
C ARG A 110 -22.44 4.24 -14.15
N SER A 111 -22.17 5.54 -14.12
CA SER A 111 -23.13 6.58 -14.51
C SER A 111 -23.36 6.56 -16.03
N ARG A 112 -24.34 7.33 -16.51
CA ARG A 112 -24.53 7.59 -17.94
C ARG A 112 -23.33 8.28 -18.59
N SER A 113 -22.55 9.05 -17.83
CA SER A 113 -21.32 9.70 -18.30
C SER A 113 -20.09 8.78 -18.26
N GLY A 114 -20.25 7.50 -17.90
CA GLY A 114 -19.17 6.52 -17.84
C GLY A 114 -18.37 6.51 -16.53
N GLU A 115 -18.69 7.39 -15.58
CA GLU A 115 -18.03 7.46 -14.28
C GLU A 115 -18.42 6.27 -13.38
N ILE A 116 -17.46 5.68 -12.67
CA ILE A 116 -17.73 4.57 -11.75
C ILE A 116 -18.43 5.09 -10.50
N ARG A 117 -19.59 4.50 -10.18
CA ARG A 117 -20.40 4.80 -8.99
C ARG A 117 -20.20 3.79 -7.87
N GLY A 118 -19.82 2.57 -8.21
CA GLY A 118 -19.50 1.54 -7.23
C GLY A 118 -19.03 0.24 -7.85
N ARG A 119 -18.47 -0.63 -7.02
CA ARG A 119 -18.07 -2.00 -7.37
C ARG A 119 -18.60 -3.00 -6.36
N CYS A 120 -18.83 -4.22 -6.82
CA CYS A 120 -19.21 -5.35 -5.98
C CYS A 120 -18.46 -6.59 -6.48
N ARG A 121 -17.69 -7.24 -5.61
CA ARG A 121 -16.95 -8.47 -5.92
C ARG A 121 -17.34 -9.60 -4.97
N VAL A 122 -17.62 -10.78 -5.53
CA VAL A 122 -17.89 -11.98 -4.71
C VAL A 122 -16.57 -12.58 -4.27
N ARG A 123 -16.32 -12.60 -2.96
CA ARG A 123 -15.06 -13.09 -2.38
C ARG A 123 -15.11 -14.57 -2.09
N SER A 124 -16.16 -15.03 -1.42
CA SER A 124 -16.28 -16.43 -1.03
C SER A 124 -17.74 -16.80 -0.75
N PRO A 125 -18.09 -18.10 -0.78
CA PRO A 125 -19.36 -18.57 -0.24
C PRO A 125 -19.33 -18.51 1.29
N ARG A 126 -20.52 -18.45 1.90
CA ARG A 126 -20.71 -18.51 3.36
C ARG A 126 -21.51 -19.74 3.74
N ASP A 127 -21.19 -20.28 4.91
CA ASP A 127 -21.86 -21.49 5.41
C ASP A 127 -23.30 -21.19 5.87
N THR A 128 -23.54 -20.00 6.44
CA THR A 128 -24.84 -19.58 7.01
C THR A 128 -25.19 -18.11 6.74
N GLY A 129 -26.48 -17.79 6.84
CA GLY A 129 -27.01 -16.44 6.66
C GLY A 129 -27.13 -15.98 5.20
N GLY A 130 -27.51 -14.72 5.01
CA GLY A 130 -27.54 -14.06 3.69
C GLY A 130 -26.18 -13.49 3.28
N VAL A 131 -26.21 -12.50 2.39
CA VAL A 131 -25.01 -11.79 1.96
C VAL A 131 -24.38 -11.04 3.14
N SER A 132 -23.06 -11.14 3.30
CA SER A 132 -22.28 -10.31 4.23
C SER A 132 -21.42 -9.34 3.46
N LEU A 133 -21.43 -8.07 3.90
CA LEU A 133 -20.68 -7.00 3.26
C LEU A 133 -19.37 -6.73 3.98
N THR A 134 -18.31 -6.65 3.22
CA THR A 134 -17.08 -5.96 3.62
C THR A 134 -16.96 -4.71 2.77
N SER A 135 -16.67 -3.56 3.38
CA SER A 135 -16.28 -2.39 2.59
C SER A 135 -14.99 -2.73 1.84
N GLY A 136 -15.03 -2.60 0.52
CA GLY A 136 -13.83 -2.72 -0.29
C GLY A 136 -12.91 -1.54 -0.17
N ILE A 137 -11.84 -1.59 -0.94
CA ILE A 137 -10.93 -0.47 -1.17
C ILE A 137 -11.74 0.71 -1.74
N THR A 138 -12.10 1.69 -0.91
CA THR A 138 -12.83 2.87 -1.39
C THR A 138 -12.03 3.66 -2.41
N ASP A 139 -12.70 4.51 -3.21
CA ASP A 139 -12.00 5.43 -4.11
C ASP A 139 -10.97 6.28 -3.37
N ASP A 140 -11.27 6.72 -2.14
CA ASP A 140 -10.30 7.43 -1.28
C ASP A 140 -9.07 6.58 -0.97
N HIS A 141 -9.27 5.29 -0.67
CA HIS A 141 -8.16 4.37 -0.45
C HIS A 141 -7.33 4.15 -1.72
N ARG A 142 -7.98 4.02 -2.88
CA ARG A 142 -7.27 3.92 -4.19
C ARG A 142 -6.44 5.18 -4.44
N LEU A 143 -7.05 6.35 -4.24
CA LEU A 143 -6.38 7.64 -4.37
C LEU A 143 -5.22 7.78 -3.39
N ALA A 144 -5.36 7.27 -2.16
CA ALA A 144 -4.30 7.23 -1.16
C ALA A 144 -3.12 6.36 -1.60
N VAL A 145 -3.41 5.14 -2.04
CA VAL A 145 -2.40 4.20 -2.57
C VAL A 145 -1.67 4.84 -3.75
N ASP A 146 -2.40 5.48 -4.67
CA ASP A 146 -1.81 6.16 -5.82
C ASP A 146 -1.01 7.42 -5.45
N ARG A 147 -1.40 8.14 -4.39
CA ARG A 147 -0.59 9.22 -3.79
C ARG A 147 0.74 8.66 -3.26
N VAL A 148 0.71 7.58 -2.49
CA VAL A 148 1.94 6.95 -1.99
C VAL A 148 2.80 6.42 -3.13
N ARG A 149 2.22 5.77 -4.14
CA ARG A 149 2.95 5.35 -5.35
C ARG A 149 3.62 6.53 -6.06
N ARG A 150 2.99 7.71 -6.09
CA ARG A 150 3.62 8.94 -6.61
C ARG A 150 4.80 9.39 -5.73
N LEU A 151 4.69 9.33 -4.40
CA LEU A 151 5.80 9.64 -3.51
C LEU A 151 6.99 8.68 -3.70
N LEU A 152 6.72 7.37 -3.80
CA LEU A 152 7.74 6.34 -4.07
C LEU A 152 8.45 6.60 -5.41
N ARG A 153 7.70 6.96 -6.46
CA ARG A 153 8.28 7.35 -7.76
C ARG A 153 9.12 8.62 -7.67
N LYS A 154 8.63 9.66 -6.98
CA LYS A 154 9.41 10.89 -6.76
C LYS A 154 10.71 10.61 -6.02
N ALA A 155 10.69 9.75 -5.00
CA ALA A 155 11.90 9.34 -4.28
C ALA A 155 12.87 8.58 -5.20
N ARG A 156 12.37 7.69 -6.05
CA ARG A 156 13.18 6.99 -7.07
C ARG A 156 13.88 7.95 -8.03
N ASP A 157 13.20 9.01 -8.44
CA ASP A 157 13.78 10.01 -9.35
C ASP A 157 14.91 10.83 -8.70
N GLN A 158 15.13 10.69 -7.38
CA GLN A 158 16.22 11.30 -6.62
C GLN A 158 17.38 10.34 -6.34
N PHE A 159 17.33 9.09 -6.81
CA PHE A 159 18.36 8.12 -6.45
C PHE A 159 19.75 8.47 -6.96
N LEU A 160 20.74 8.09 -6.15
CA LEU A 160 22.15 8.15 -6.50
C LEU A 160 22.57 6.78 -7.06
N ALA A 161 23.01 6.75 -8.32
CA ALA A 161 23.43 5.52 -8.98
C ALA A 161 24.57 4.84 -8.20
N GLY A 162 24.44 3.53 -7.96
CA GLY A 162 25.42 2.73 -7.21
C GLY A 162 25.41 2.95 -5.69
N GLY A 163 24.60 3.87 -5.17
CA GLY A 163 24.45 4.10 -3.73
C GLY A 163 23.41 3.21 -3.06
N GLU A 164 23.54 3.02 -1.74
CA GLU A 164 22.51 2.38 -0.92
C GLU A 164 21.35 3.36 -0.67
N ASN A 165 20.40 3.39 -1.60
CA ASN A 165 19.23 4.27 -1.56
C ASN A 165 18.13 3.67 -0.68
N ILE A 166 17.66 4.42 0.31
CA ILE A 166 16.55 4.06 1.20
C ILE A 166 15.42 5.06 1.01
N ILE A 167 14.22 4.60 0.69
CA ILE A 167 13.03 5.46 0.73
C ILE A 167 12.47 5.43 2.15
N VAL A 168 12.25 6.59 2.77
CA VAL A 168 11.55 6.71 4.06
C VAL A 168 10.32 7.57 3.87
N VAL A 169 9.13 6.99 4.07
CA VAL A 169 7.86 7.71 4.04
C VAL A 169 7.34 7.86 5.46
N PHE A 170 7.15 9.11 5.87
CA PHE A 170 6.51 9.48 7.12
C PHE A 170 5.02 9.65 6.96
N GLY A 171 4.26 9.28 7.98
CA GLY A 171 2.85 9.63 8.06
C GLY A 171 2.17 9.08 9.33
N PRO A 172 0.84 9.13 9.39
CA PRO A 172 0.08 8.69 10.56
C PRO A 172 0.11 7.17 10.69
N LYS A 173 0.20 6.62 11.92
CA LYS A 173 0.33 5.16 12.15
C LYS A 173 -0.68 4.30 11.36
N SER A 174 -1.91 4.79 11.20
CA SER A 174 -2.98 4.13 10.43
C SER A 174 -2.68 3.96 8.94
N ALA A 175 -1.83 4.80 8.34
CA ALA A 175 -1.49 4.77 6.92
C ALA A 175 -0.40 3.74 6.56
N LYS A 176 0.18 3.03 7.54
CA LYS A 176 1.15 1.95 7.29
C LYS A 176 0.65 0.94 6.26
N TRP A 177 -0.63 0.60 6.32
CA TRP A 177 -1.22 -0.41 5.44
C TRP A 177 -1.31 0.10 3.99
N ILE A 178 -1.73 1.37 3.79
CA ILE A 178 -1.73 2.05 2.49
C ILE A 178 -0.33 2.04 1.88
N PHE A 179 0.69 2.34 2.70
CA PHE A 179 2.08 2.27 2.26
C PHE A 179 2.48 0.86 1.83
N SER A 180 2.18 -0.15 2.65
CA SER A 180 2.51 -1.55 2.31
C SER A 180 1.85 -2.02 1.01
N GLN A 181 0.59 -1.63 0.75
CA GLN A 181 -0.10 -1.95 -0.49
C GLN A 181 0.48 -1.19 -1.69
N ALA A 182 0.78 0.10 -1.54
CA ALA A 182 1.44 0.88 -2.59
C ALA A 182 2.81 0.30 -2.95
N LEU A 183 3.54 -0.20 -1.95
CA LEU A 183 4.87 -0.79 -2.11
C LEU A 183 4.81 -2.18 -2.74
N LEU A 184 4.10 -3.11 -2.10
CA LEU A 184 4.12 -4.55 -2.41
C LEU A 184 3.08 -4.95 -3.46
N GLY A 185 1.98 -4.20 -3.56
CA GLY A 185 0.83 -4.50 -4.40
C GLY A 185 -0.43 -4.82 -3.58
N THR A 186 -1.55 -4.90 -4.26
CA THR A 186 -2.84 -5.27 -3.66
C THR A 186 -2.80 -6.73 -3.19
N PRO A 187 -3.19 -7.03 -1.94
CA PRO A 187 -3.27 -8.42 -1.48
C PRO A 187 -4.28 -9.21 -2.33
N VAL A 188 -3.84 -10.37 -2.83
CA VAL A 188 -4.65 -11.26 -3.67
C VAL A 188 -4.42 -12.70 -3.30
N GLU A 189 -5.44 -13.52 -3.50
CA GLU A 189 -5.27 -14.98 -3.56
C GLU A 189 -4.46 -15.32 -4.81
N ARG A 190 -3.38 -16.07 -4.64
CA ARG A 190 -2.47 -16.49 -5.70
C ARG A 190 -2.85 -17.90 -6.11
N TRP A 191 -3.68 -18.02 -7.14
CA TRP A 191 -4.09 -19.32 -7.69
C TRP A 191 -2.94 -20.02 -8.42
N ASP A 192 -1.87 -19.30 -8.75
CA ASP A 192 -0.65 -19.79 -9.38
C ASP A 192 0.44 -20.21 -8.37
N GLU A 193 0.18 -20.09 -7.06
CA GLU A 193 1.09 -20.53 -6.01
C GLU A 193 0.41 -21.57 -5.09
N TYR A 194 1.20 -22.52 -4.58
CA TYR A 194 0.70 -23.48 -3.60
C TYR A 194 0.66 -22.87 -2.18
N PRO A 195 -0.41 -23.10 -1.39
CA PRO A 195 -0.46 -22.65 0.00
C PRO A 195 0.69 -23.22 0.82
N ARG A 196 1.22 -22.47 1.78
CA ARG A 196 2.24 -23.02 2.69
C ARG A 196 1.62 -24.07 3.61
N ARG A 197 2.46 -24.94 4.18
CA ARG A 197 2.00 -25.98 5.11
C ARG A 197 1.19 -25.35 6.26
N GLY A 198 -0.07 -25.76 6.40
CA GLY A 198 -1.00 -25.24 7.41
C GLY A 198 -1.95 -24.15 6.90
N GLU A 199 -1.71 -23.60 5.70
CA GLU A 199 -2.61 -22.66 5.03
C GLU A 199 -3.56 -23.41 4.09
N ARG A 200 -4.80 -22.92 3.99
CA ARG A 200 -5.80 -23.45 3.05
C ARG A 200 -5.77 -22.74 1.70
N VAL A 201 -5.19 -21.55 1.63
CA VAL A 201 -5.16 -20.67 0.46
C VAL A 201 -3.81 -19.97 0.38
N ALA A 202 -3.24 -19.87 -0.81
CA ALA A 202 -2.02 -19.10 -1.05
C ALA A 202 -2.37 -17.62 -1.18
N LEU A 203 -1.71 -16.78 -0.37
CA LEU A 203 -1.86 -15.32 -0.41
C LEU A 203 -0.57 -14.68 -0.91
N GLY A 204 -0.71 -13.70 -1.78
CA GLY A 204 0.38 -12.87 -2.25
C GLY A 204 -0.07 -11.46 -2.54
N ASN A 205 0.77 -10.72 -3.26
CA ASN A 205 0.44 -9.38 -3.73
C ASN A 205 0.30 -9.41 -5.26
N ALA A 206 -0.53 -8.53 -5.80
CA ALA A 206 -0.66 -8.31 -7.23
C ALA A 206 0.54 -7.53 -7.79
N ASP A 207 0.66 -7.49 -9.11
CA ASP A 207 1.78 -6.83 -9.81
C ASP A 207 1.55 -5.33 -10.04
N ASP A 208 0.65 -4.72 -9.26
CA ASP A 208 0.36 -3.30 -9.24
C ASP A 208 1.21 -2.53 -8.21
N GLY A 209 2.00 -3.22 -7.39
CA GLY A 209 2.90 -2.62 -6.42
C GLY A 209 4.06 -1.86 -7.07
N PHE A 210 4.56 -0.82 -6.40
CA PHE A 210 5.78 -0.12 -6.82
C PHE A 210 6.96 -1.08 -7.07
N TRP A 211 7.03 -2.15 -6.28
CA TRP A 211 8.08 -3.15 -6.40
C TRP A 211 7.87 -4.26 -7.45
N ALA A 212 6.66 -4.41 -8.00
CA ALA A 212 6.39 -5.46 -8.99
C ALA A 212 7.17 -5.24 -10.32
N GLY A 213 7.43 -3.98 -10.70
CA GLY A 213 8.08 -3.62 -11.97
C GLY A 213 9.58 -3.95 -12.08
N ALA A 214 10.19 -4.55 -11.05
CA ALA A 214 11.63 -4.74 -10.96
C ALA A 214 12.13 -6.09 -11.52
N GLY A 215 11.23 -7.03 -11.78
CA GLY A 215 11.56 -8.37 -12.28
C GLY A 215 11.62 -8.49 -13.80
N LYS A 216 11.29 -7.43 -14.56
CA LYS A 216 11.46 -7.45 -16.01
C LYS A 216 12.93 -7.17 -16.35
N SER A 217 13.65 -8.25 -16.61
CA SER A 217 15.00 -8.30 -17.18
C SER A 217 15.17 -7.22 -18.26
N GLY A 218 15.85 -6.13 -17.90
CA GLY A 218 16.05 -4.96 -18.76
C GLY A 218 16.14 -3.64 -18.01
N CYS A 219 15.48 -3.51 -16.84
CA CYS A 219 15.69 -2.36 -15.95
C CYS A 219 16.94 -2.59 -15.10
N ALA A 220 17.99 -1.79 -15.30
CA ALA A 220 19.23 -1.89 -14.56
C ALA A 220 18.96 -1.95 -13.04
N SER A 221 19.27 -3.09 -12.43
CA SER A 221 19.18 -3.40 -10.99
C SER A 221 19.78 -2.30 -10.08
N GLY A 222 20.61 -1.42 -10.61
CA GLY A 222 21.20 -0.27 -9.91
C GLY A 222 20.30 0.97 -9.72
N THR A 223 19.06 1.00 -10.24
CA THR A 223 18.15 2.17 -10.14
C THR A 223 16.93 1.95 -9.23
N LEU A 224 16.83 0.81 -8.55
CA LEU A 224 15.73 0.53 -7.64
C LEU A 224 16.25 0.40 -6.21
N SER A 225 15.63 1.14 -5.29
CA SER A 225 15.89 0.97 -3.87
C SER A 225 15.43 -0.41 -3.44
N ARG A 226 16.32 -1.09 -2.73
CA ARG A 226 16.05 -2.40 -2.12
C ARG A 226 15.43 -2.29 -0.74
N ILE A 227 15.22 -1.05 -0.24
CA ILE A 227 14.78 -0.77 1.12
C ILE A 227 13.78 0.38 1.12
N ALA A 228 12.56 0.09 1.54
CA ALA A 228 11.53 1.12 1.72
C ALA A 228 10.98 1.04 3.14
N VAL A 229 10.80 2.20 3.76
CA VAL A 229 10.49 2.32 5.17
C VAL A 229 9.23 3.15 5.34
N TRP A 230 8.31 2.63 6.12
CA TRP A 230 7.25 3.43 6.74
C TRP A 230 7.71 3.84 8.14
N ALA A 231 7.51 5.11 8.51
CA ALA A 231 7.74 5.59 9.86
C ALA A 231 6.59 6.50 10.32
N SER A 232 6.20 6.41 11.59
CA SER A 232 5.22 7.35 12.14
C SER A 232 5.83 8.75 12.27
N LEU A 233 4.99 9.78 12.11
CA LEU A 233 5.33 11.15 12.51
C LEU A 233 5.65 11.27 14.01
N ASP A 234 5.07 10.40 14.84
CA ASP A 234 5.24 10.44 16.30
C ASP A 234 6.55 9.81 16.77
N SER A 235 7.01 8.75 16.10
CA SER A 235 8.25 8.04 16.44
C SER A 235 8.83 7.31 15.24
N VAL A 236 10.10 7.59 14.94
CA VAL A 236 10.87 6.85 13.91
C VAL A 236 11.15 5.44 14.36
N ARG A 237 11.52 5.22 15.64
CA ARG A 237 11.89 3.89 16.09
C ARG A 237 10.66 3.07 16.33
N ASP A 238 9.79 3.50 17.23
CA ASP A 238 8.77 2.64 17.83
C ASP A 238 7.64 2.30 16.87
N ASP A 239 7.47 3.05 15.79
CA ASP A 239 6.36 2.85 14.85
C ASP A 239 6.84 2.87 13.39
N SER A 240 7.97 2.19 13.13
CA SER A 240 8.48 1.98 11.78
C SER A 240 8.58 0.53 11.36
N VAL A 241 8.45 0.33 10.05
CA VAL A 241 8.69 -0.93 9.39
C VAL A 241 9.50 -0.68 8.12
N ALA A 242 10.64 -1.38 8.03
CA ALA A 242 11.47 -1.44 6.84
C ALA A 242 11.16 -2.74 6.10
N TRP A 243 10.78 -2.63 4.82
CA TRP A 243 10.75 -3.78 3.92
C TRP A 243 12.08 -3.82 3.18
N ILE A 244 12.66 -5.01 3.07
CA ILE A 244 13.97 -5.25 2.46
C ILE A 244 13.85 -6.33 1.39
N ARG A 245 14.34 -6.05 0.18
CA ARG A 245 14.45 -7.02 -0.91
C ARG A 245 15.66 -7.93 -0.76
N SER A 246 15.69 -9.01 -1.55
CA SER A 246 16.88 -9.82 -1.72
C SER A 246 18.08 -8.97 -2.22
N GLY A 247 19.29 -9.39 -1.86
CA GLY A 247 20.53 -8.74 -2.28
C GLY A 247 21.00 -7.55 -1.43
N VAL A 248 20.27 -7.14 -0.39
CA VAL A 248 20.78 -6.17 0.60
C VAL A 248 21.82 -6.83 1.50
N THR A 249 22.98 -6.17 1.64
CA THR A 249 24.10 -6.70 2.43
C THR A 249 23.74 -6.81 3.93
N PRO A 250 24.38 -7.73 4.68
CA PRO A 250 24.15 -7.86 6.12
C PRO A 250 24.41 -6.56 6.90
N VAL A 251 25.41 -5.79 6.49
CA VAL A 251 25.77 -4.51 7.12
C VAL A 251 24.64 -3.48 6.99
N VAL A 252 24.08 -3.33 5.79
CA VAL A 252 22.96 -2.41 5.55
C VAL A 252 21.69 -2.89 6.28
N ARG A 253 21.45 -4.20 6.29
CA ARG A 253 20.32 -4.80 7.04
C ARG A 253 20.44 -4.55 8.54
N GLY A 254 21.65 -4.71 9.12
CA GLY A 254 21.93 -4.42 10.53
C GLY A 254 21.65 -2.96 10.87
N ALA A 255 22.16 -2.03 10.05
CA ALA A 255 21.86 -0.61 10.21
C ALA A 255 20.35 -0.30 10.15
N CYS A 256 19.58 -0.96 9.28
CA CYS A 256 18.13 -0.81 9.25
C CYS A 256 17.45 -1.32 10.54
N ALA A 257 17.92 -2.43 11.11
CA ALA A 257 17.38 -2.97 12.37
C ALA A 257 17.70 -2.10 13.59
N GLU A 258 18.80 -1.35 13.55
CA GLU A 258 19.12 -0.34 14.56
C GLU A 258 18.23 0.91 14.39
N LEU A 259 17.99 1.34 13.16
CA LEU A 259 17.24 2.58 12.89
C LEU A 259 15.72 2.42 13.03
N PHE A 260 15.18 1.25 12.68
CA PHE A 260 13.74 1.00 12.55
C PHE A 260 13.29 -0.21 13.37
N ARG A 261 12.06 -0.20 13.89
CA ARG A 261 11.58 -1.26 14.82
C ARG A 261 11.44 -2.62 14.18
N GLN A 262 10.91 -2.70 12.97
CA GLN A 262 10.72 -3.97 12.27
C GLN A 262 11.44 -3.97 10.94
N VAL A 263 12.10 -5.08 10.63
CA VAL A 263 12.73 -5.32 9.34
C VAL A 263 12.13 -6.58 8.75
N LEU A 264 11.39 -6.43 7.66
CA LEU A 264 10.67 -7.51 7.00
C LEU A 264 11.37 -7.88 5.69
N PRO A 265 11.84 -9.13 5.53
CA PRO A 265 12.31 -9.59 4.24
C PRO A 265 11.14 -9.70 3.26
N THR A 266 11.39 -9.39 2.00
CA THR A 266 10.41 -9.54 0.92
C THR A 266 11.02 -10.41 -0.17
N ASN A 267 10.25 -11.42 -0.61
CA ASN A 267 10.66 -12.38 -1.64
C ASN A 267 10.45 -11.84 -3.08
N ARG A 268 10.27 -10.52 -3.24
CA ARG A 268 10.07 -9.84 -4.54
C ARG A 268 11.33 -9.11 -4.98
#